data_AF-A0A520AEH9-F1
#
_entry.id   AF-A0A520AEH9-F1
#
_cell.length_a   1.000
_cell.length_b   1.000
_cell.length_c   1.000
_cell.angle_alpha   90.00
_cell.angle_beta   90.00
_cell.angle_gamma   90.00
#
_symmetry.space_group_name_H-M   'P 1'
#
loop_
_entity.id
_entity.type
_entity.pdbx_description
1 polymer ?
#
loop_
_entity_poly.entity_id
_entity_poly.type
_entity_poly.pdbx_seq_one_letter_code
_entity_poly.pdbx_strand_id
1 'polypeptide(L)'
;MIDLSYRPRLADLRTLSPQSRGLLPFEHEGVRTSDAGAFQGRAGYDADFLSGFAVPLPDTDAIAGDVLPVTGSEGDRLDYEHFSILMSKSRRLALFTAVNIDGSASVSVPRGGDPWALDGRIPEEAQAGDELYADNDFDRGHLVRREDPNWGPT
;
A
#
# COMPACT_ATOMS: atom_id res chain seq x y z
N MET A 1 -19.96 -33.91 20.80
CA MET A 1 -18.87 -34.57 20.06
C MET A 1 -18.71 -33.79 18.77
N ILE A 2 -17.58 -33.10 18.59
CA ILE A 2 -17.35 -32.25 17.40
C ILE A 2 -16.78 -33.16 16.32
N ASP A 3 -17.44 -33.21 15.17
CA ASP A 3 -16.95 -33.95 14.01
C ASP A 3 -15.88 -33.12 13.31
N LEU A 4 -14.62 -33.52 13.49
CA LEU A 4 -13.45 -32.87 12.88
C LEU A 4 -13.29 -33.21 11.39
N SER A 5 -14.09 -34.14 10.85
CA SER A 5 -14.10 -34.48 9.42
C SER A 5 -15.03 -33.57 8.61
N TYR A 6 -15.90 -32.81 9.27
CA TYR A 6 -16.83 -31.90 8.62
C TYR A 6 -16.10 -30.75 7.92
N ARG A 7 -16.28 -30.65 6.60
CA ARG A 7 -15.79 -29.54 5.78
C ARG A 7 -17.00 -28.68 5.39
N PRO A 8 -17.24 -27.53 6.07
CA PRO A 8 -18.33 -26.66 5.69
C PRO A 8 -18.13 -26.18 4.26
N ARG A 9 -19.15 -26.35 3.41
CA ARG A 9 -19.18 -25.79 2.06
C ARG A 9 -19.84 -24.42 2.12
N LEU A 10 -19.62 -23.61 1.09
CA LEU A 10 -20.25 -22.29 0.98
C LEU A 10 -21.78 -22.37 1.10
N ALA A 11 -22.39 -23.43 0.56
CA ALA A 11 -23.83 -23.69 0.66
C ALA A 11 -24.32 -24.07 2.07
N ASP A 12 -23.41 -24.46 2.97
CA ASP A 12 -23.73 -24.81 4.35
C ASP A 12 -23.66 -23.57 5.28
N LEU A 13 -23.18 -22.42 4.78
CA LEU A 13 -23.20 -21.16 5.51
C LEU A 13 -24.60 -20.56 5.52
N ARG A 14 -25.02 -20.06 6.70
CA ARG A 14 -26.27 -19.31 6.86
C ARG A 14 -25.97 -17.95 7.46
N THR A 15 -26.63 -16.92 6.98
CA THR A 15 -26.51 -15.57 7.52
C THR A 15 -27.04 -15.56 8.96
N LEU A 16 -26.18 -15.25 9.93
CA LEU A 16 -26.54 -15.26 11.36
C LEU A 16 -27.23 -13.96 11.81
N SER A 17 -27.21 -12.91 10.99
CA SER A 17 -27.94 -11.66 11.23
C SER A 17 -28.29 -10.98 9.91
N PRO A 18 -29.52 -10.48 9.72
CA PRO A 18 -29.89 -9.70 8.53
C PRO A 18 -29.22 -8.31 8.48
N GLN A 19 -28.37 -7.97 9.46
CA GLN A 19 -27.57 -6.76 9.42
C GLN A 19 -26.34 -6.91 8.51
N SER A 20 -26.54 -7.29 7.25
CA SER A 20 -25.83 -6.55 6.22
C SER A 20 -26.53 -5.19 6.18
N ARG A 21 -26.11 -4.25 7.03
CA ARG A 21 -26.23 -2.84 6.63
C ARG A 21 -25.65 -2.84 5.22
N GLY A 22 -26.49 -2.56 4.21
CA GLY A 22 -25.97 -2.30 2.88
C GLY A 22 -24.79 -1.36 3.04
N LEU A 23 -23.73 -1.60 2.25
CA LEU A 23 -22.58 -0.70 2.19
C LEU A 23 -23.13 0.71 2.29
N LEU A 24 -22.82 1.38 3.40
CA LEU A 24 -23.26 2.75 3.59
C LEU A 24 -22.87 3.49 2.31
N PRO A 25 -23.74 4.36 1.76
CA PRO A 25 -23.36 5.15 0.60
C PRO A 25 -21.99 5.75 0.90
N PHE A 26 -21.02 5.44 0.04
CA PHE A 26 -19.70 6.05 0.11
C PHE A 26 -19.95 7.54 -0.04
N GLU A 27 -19.90 8.28 1.06
CA GLU A 27 -19.85 9.73 0.95
C GLU A 27 -18.53 10.05 0.27
N HIS A 28 -18.63 10.59 -0.95
CA HIS A 28 -17.51 11.18 -1.69
C HIS A 28 -17.03 12.41 -0.90
N GLU A 29 -16.27 12.20 0.18
CA GLU A 29 -15.28 13.20 0.55
C GLU A 29 -14.38 13.37 -0.68
N GLY A 30 -14.24 14.60 -1.18
CA GLY A 30 -13.52 14.87 -2.42
C GLY A 30 -12.12 14.24 -2.44
N VAL A 31 -11.58 14.00 -3.64
CA VAL A 31 -10.26 13.39 -3.84
C VAL A 31 -9.23 14.10 -2.95
N ARG A 32 -8.71 13.37 -1.96
CA ARG A 32 -7.66 13.86 -1.08
C ARG A 32 -6.32 13.61 -1.75
N THR A 33 -5.47 14.63 -1.79
CA THR A 33 -4.09 14.53 -2.26
C THR A 33 -3.18 15.01 -1.14
N SER A 34 -2.19 14.18 -0.82
CA SER A 34 -1.15 14.52 0.16
C SER A 34 -0.28 15.66 -0.34
N ASP A 35 0.24 16.47 0.58
CA ASP A 35 1.26 17.46 0.22
C ASP A 35 2.57 16.75 -0.16
N ALA A 36 3.12 17.07 -1.33
CA ALA A 36 4.38 16.49 -1.80
C ALA A 36 5.54 16.78 -0.83
N GLY A 37 5.49 17.93 -0.16
CA GLY A 37 6.48 18.33 0.85
C GLY A 37 6.50 17.43 2.09
N ALA A 38 5.39 16.76 2.43
CA ALA A 38 5.29 15.88 3.60
C ALA A 38 6.17 14.62 3.51
N PHE A 39 6.64 14.29 2.30
CA PHE A 39 7.51 13.14 2.03
C PHE A 39 8.99 13.52 1.89
N GLN A 40 9.36 14.78 2.13
CA GLN A 40 10.77 15.18 2.10
C GLN A 40 11.55 14.48 3.22
N GLY A 41 12.76 14.02 2.88
CA GLY A 41 13.67 13.39 3.84
C GLY A 41 13.35 11.93 4.18
N ARG A 42 12.37 11.31 3.51
CA ARG A 42 12.10 9.87 3.65
C ARG A 42 13.24 9.07 3.04
N ALA A 43 13.80 8.14 3.81
CA ALA A 43 14.95 7.33 3.39
C ALA A 43 14.59 6.30 2.31
N GLY A 44 13.34 5.84 2.30
CA GLY A 44 12.91 4.75 1.43
C GLY A 44 13.44 3.40 1.88
N TYR A 45 13.52 2.50 0.90
CA TYR A 45 14.13 1.18 1.05
C TYR A 45 15.65 1.25 0.98
N ASP A 46 16.30 0.57 1.92
CA ASP A 46 17.73 0.32 2.00
C ASP A 46 18.05 -1.13 1.61
N ALA A 47 18.82 -1.29 0.53
CA ALA A 47 19.25 -2.59 0.04
C ALA A 47 20.26 -3.27 0.98
N ASP A 48 21.03 -2.51 1.75
CA ASP A 48 22.07 -3.00 2.66
C ASP A 48 21.58 -3.15 4.11
N PHE A 49 20.27 -2.98 4.34
CA PHE A 49 19.63 -3.05 5.65
C PHE A 49 19.97 -4.34 6.42
N LEU A 50 20.09 -5.47 5.72
CA LEU A 50 20.52 -6.73 6.32
C LEU A 50 22.06 -6.78 6.32
N SER A 51 22.64 -6.67 7.51
CA SER A 51 24.11 -6.67 7.66
C SER A 51 24.78 -7.85 6.95
N GLY A 52 25.63 -7.54 5.98
CA GLY A 52 26.38 -8.53 5.20
C GLY A 52 25.59 -9.20 4.07
N PHE A 53 24.35 -8.77 3.80
CA PHE A 53 23.53 -9.31 2.72
C PHE A 53 22.69 -8.23 2.05
N ALA A 54 23.16 -7.77 0.89
CA ALA A 54 22.43 -6.79 0.07
C ALA A 54 21.25 -7.45 -0.65
N VAL A 55 20.09 -6.80 -0.58
CA VAL A 55 18.88 -7.16 -1.34
C VAL A 55 18.58 -6.01 -2.30
N PRO A 56 19.04 -6.06 -3.56
CA PRO A 56 18.76 -5.00 -4.51
C PRO A 56 17.27 -4.96 -4.88
N LEU A 57 16.81 -3.78 -5.29
CA LEU A 57 15.49 -3.65 -5.90
C LEU A 57 15.41 -4.49 -7.20
N PRO A 58 14.22 -4.98 -7.58
CA PRO A 58 14.02 -5.64 -8.86
C PRO A 58 14.50 -4.78 -10.04
N ASP A 59 15.18 -5.41 -10.99
CA ASP A 59 15.55 -4.80 -12.27
C ASP A 59 14.28 -4.53 -13.11
N THR A 60 14.19 -3.34 -13.68
CA THR A 60 13.06 -2.87 -14.48
C THR A 60 13.41 -2.61 -15.94
N ASP A 61 14.62 -2.92 -16.40
CA ASP A 61 15.08 -2.67 -17.78
C ASP A 61 14.10 -3.23 -18.83
N ALA A 62 13.61 -4.45 -18.60
CA ALA A 62 12.66 -5.13 -19.50
C ALA A 62 11.29 -4.42 -19.59
N ILE A 63 10.96 -3.58 -18.62
CA ILE A 63 9.67 -2.87 -18.50
C ILE A 63 9.86 -1.35 -18.36
N ALA A 64 11.04 -0.81 -18.71
CA ALA A 64 11.38 0.60 -18.49
C ALA A 64 10.37 1.57 -19.12
N GLY A 65 9.75 1.19 -20.25
CA GLY A 65 8.70 1.99 -20.90
C GLY A 65 7.39 2.12 -20.11
N ASP A 66 7.18 1.27 -19.09
CA ASP A 66 6.03 1.30 -18.20
C ASP A 66 6.36 1.84 -16.80
N VAL A 67 7.62 2.14 -16.50
CA VAL A 67 7.99 2.81 -15.24
C VAL A 67 7.49 4.25 -15.30
N LEU A 68 6.75 4.68 -14.26
CA LEU A 68 6.28 6.06 -14.13
C LEU A 68 7.44 6.96 -13.68
N PRO A 69 7.81 7.99 -14.45
CA PRO A 69 8.85 8.92 -14.02
C PRO A 69 8.46 9.73 -12.79
N VAL A 70 9.37 9.87 -11.83
CA VAL A 70 9.15 10.66 -10.60
C VAL A 70 10.16 11.79 -10.51
N THR A 71 9.68 13.03 -10.56
CA THR A 71 10.55 14.21 -10.60
C THR A 71 11.39 14.32 -9.32
N GLY A 72 12.71 14.41 -9.47
CA GLY A 72 13.62 14.56 -8.33
C GLY A 72 13.88 13.26 -7.56
N SER A 73 13.49 12.11 -8.09
CA SER A 73 13.78 10.80 -7.53
C SER A 73 14.88 10.07 -8.31
N GLU A 74 15.80 9.44 -7.59
CA GLU A 74 16.75 8.51 -8.20
C GLU A 74 16.07 7.16 -8.45
N GLY A 75 16.02 6.75 -9.72
CA GLY A 75 15.40 5.47 -10.12
C GLY A 75 13.86 5.48 -10.13
N ASP A 76 13.24 6.66 -10.26
CA ASP A 76 11.78 6.83 -10.44
C ASP A 76 10.94 6.20 -9.32
N ARG A 77 11.49 6.16 -8.11
CA ARG A 77 10.85 5.59 -6.92
C ARG A 77 10.16 6.64 -6.06
N LEU A 78 9.09 6.24 -5.39
CA LEU A 78 8.48 7.01 -4.31
C LEU A 78 9.01 6.47 -2.98
N ASP A 79 9.85 7.25 -2.32
CA ASP A 79 10.42 6.89 -1.01
C ASP A 79 9.50 7.33 0.13
N TYR A 80 9.29 6.42 1.08
CA TYR A 80 8.53 6.61 2.32
C TYR A 80 9.40 6.20 3.51
N GLU A 81 8.85 6.22 4.72
CA GLU A 81 9.56 5.74 5.90
C GLU A 81 9.82 4.24 5.73
N HIS A 82 11.08 3.84 5.55
CA HIS A 82 11.56 2.45 5.47
C HIS A 82 11.03 1.59 4.32
N PHE A 83 10.32 2.18 3.34
CA PHE A 83 9.90 1.48 2.14
C PHE A 83 9.87 2.38 0.91
N SER A 84 9.98 1.77 -0.27
CA SER A 84 9.88 2.45 -1.57
C SER A 84 8.85 1.77 -2.46
N ILE A 85 8.28 2.54 -3.38
CA ILE A 85 7.34 2.08 -4.40
C ILE A 85 7.85 2.48 -5.79
N LEU A 86 7.82 1.57 -6.76
CA LEU A 86 7.87 1.91 -8.19
C LEU A 86 6.48 1.78 -8.80
N MET A 87 6.06 2.77 -9.56
CA MET A 87 4.72 2.82 -10.15
C MET A 87 4.72 2.43 -11.63
N SER A 88 3.68 1.74 -12.06
CA SER A 88 3.37 1.46 -13.47
C SER A 88 2.59 2.62 -14.05
N LYS A 89 3.10 3.20 -15.13
CA LYS A 89 2.45 4.27 -15.89
C LYS A 89 1.14 3.79 -16.53
N SER A 90 1.13 2.61 -17.15
CA SER A 90 -0.05 2.12 -17.87
C SER A 90 -1.14 1.60 -16.94
N ARG A 91 -0.76 1.03 -15.80
CA ARG A 91 -1.72 0.44 -14.85
C ARG A 91 -2.16 1.40 -13.74
N ARG A 92 -1.42 2.49 -13.52
CA ARG A 92 -1.65 3.45 -12.42
C ARG A 92 -1.59 2.81 -11.03
N LEU A 93 -0.84 1.71 -10.92
CA LEU A 93 -0.66 0.88 -9.72
C LEU A 93 0.84 0.60 -9.54
N ALA A 94 1.24 0.11 -8.37
CA ALA A 94 2.64 -0.26 -8.13
C ALA A 94 3.07 -1.42 -9.05
N LEU A 95 4.28 -1.31 -9.61
CA LEU A 95 5.03 -2.43 -10.19
C LEU A 95 5.51 -3.36 -9.08
N PHE A 96 6.08 -2.78 -8.02
CA PHE A 96 6.44 -3.46 -6.79
C PHE A 96 6.56 -2.47 -5.62
N THR A 97 6.61 -3.02 -4.41
CA THR A 97 7.02 -2.33 -3.20
C THR A 97 8.17 -3.09 -2.54
N ALA A 98 9.06 -2.38 -1.85
CA ALA A 98 10.14 -2.97 -1.06
C ALA A 98 10.16 -2.29 0.31
N VAL A 99 10.19 -3.07 1.39
CA VAL A 99 10.12 -2.59 2.78
C VAL A 99 11.20 -3.24 3.63
N ASN A 100 11.86 -2.43 4.46
CA ASN A 100 12.74 -2.90 5.52
C ASN A 100 11.94 -3.01 6.82
N ILE A 101 12.14 -4.09 7.58
CA ILE A 101 11.41 -4.36 8.83
C ILE A 101 12.41 -4.68 9.93
N ASP A 102 12.51 -3.81 10.94
CA ASP A 102 13.20 -4.10 12.19
C ASP A 102 12.19 -4.42 13.30
N GLY A 103 11.93 -5.71 13.51
CA GLY A 103 11.06 -6.16 14.59
C GLY A 103 11.60 -5.88 16.00
N SER A 104 12.92 -5.70 16.16
CA SER A 104 13.54 -5.42 17.46
C SER A 104 13.35 -3.97 17.92
N ALA A 105 13.11 -3.07 16.95
CA ALA A 105 12.85 -1.65 17.17
C ALA A 105 11.40 -1.26 16.84
N SER A 106 10.48 -2.21 16.79
CA SER A 106 9.09 -1.96 16.40
C SER A 106 8.39 -0.98 17.36
N VAL A 107 7.66 -0.03 16.77
CA VAL A 107 6.90 1.01 17.46
C VAL A 107 5.42 0.84 17.15
N SER A 108 4.58 0.84 18.19
CA SER A 108 3.13 0.85 18.03
C SER A 108 2.64 2.29 17.81
N VAL A 109 2.31 2.61 16.55
CA VAL A 109 1.68 3.89 16.19
C VAL A 109 0.16 3.74 16.29
N PRO A 110 -0.53 4.49 17.18
CA PRO A 110 -1.98 4.48 17.27
C PRO A 110 -2.63 4.85 15.95
N ARG A 111 -3.74 4.21 15.61
CA ARG A 111 -4.52 4.59 14.42
C ARG A 111 -5.15 5.97 14.63
N GLY A 112 -4.95 6.86 13.66
CA GLY A 112 -5.67 8.10 13.52
C GLY A 112 -6.85 7.94 12.58
N GLY A 113 -7.56 9.05 12.33
CA GLY A 113 -8.31 9.15 11.08
C GLY A 113 -7.29 9.13 9.94
N ASP A 114 -7.01 7.94 9.42
CA ASP A 114 -6.02 7.67 8.36
C ASP A 114 -6.75 7.58 7.01
N PRO A 115 -7.18 8.72 6.42
CA PRO A 115 -7.90 8.67 5.15
C PRO A 115 -6.97 8.26 4.02
N TRP A 116 -7.54 7.55 3.05
CA TRP A 116 -6.88 7.34 1.77
C TRP A 116 -6.66 8.68 1.07
N ALA A 117 -5.50 8.83 0.45
CA ALA A 117 -5.13 10.01 -0.32
C ALA A 117 -4.22 9.61 -1.48
N LEU A 118 -4.31 10.34 -2.58
CA LEU A 118 -3.34 10.30 -3.67
C LEU A 118 -1.99 10.86 -3.20
N ASP A 119 -0.91 10.36 -3.79
CA ASP A 119 0.42 10.90 -3.57
C ASP A 119 0.62 12.18 -4.39
N GLY A 120 0.83 13.32 -3.72
CA GLY A 120 0.99 14.60 -4.39
C GLY A 120 2.30 14.78 -5.16
N ARG A 121 3.24 13.83 -5.09
CA ARG A 121 4.50 13.87 -5.84
C ARG A 121 4.34 13.45 -7.31
N ILE A 122 3.24 12.77 -7.65
CA ILE A 122 2.96 12.31 -9.01
C ILE A 122 1.56 12.78 -9.47
N PRO A 123 1.31 12.86 -10.79
CA PRO A 123 0.02 13.30 -11.31
C PRO A 123 -1.14 12.41 -10.85
N GLU A 124 -2.33 12.99 -10.72
CA GLU A 124 -3.56 12.26 -10.33
C GLU A 124 -3.91 11.17 -11.36
N GLU A 125 -3.77 11.49 -12.65
CA GLU A 125 -4.01 10.57 -13.76
C GLU A 125 -3.01 9.40 -13.82
N ALA A 126 -1.91 9.47 -13.07
CA ALA A 126 -0.93 8.40 -12.96
C ALA A 126 -1.26 7.42 -11.81
N GLN A 127 -2.36 7.66 -11.09
CA GLN A 127 -2.77 6.89 -9.91
C GLN A 127 -4.20 6.38 -10.07
N ALA A 128 -4.52 5.30 -9.35
CA ALA A 128 -5.88 4.85 -9.17
C ALA A 128 -6.43 5.43 -7.86
N GLY A 129 -7.49 6.23 -7.95
CA GLY A 129 -8.17 6.79 -6.78
C GLY A 129 -9.37 5.96 -6.36
N ASP A 130 -10.24 6.57 -5.55
CA ASP A 130 -11.46 5.94 -5.04
C ASP A 130 -12.41 5.50 -6.18
N GLU A 131 -12.31 6.10 -7.37
CA GLU A 131 -13.11 5.73 -8.53
C GLU A 131 -12.89 4.29 -8.98
N LEU A 132 -11.70 3.71 -8.75
CA LEU A 132 -11.41 2.32 -9.08
C LEU A 132 -12.16 1.34 -8.16
N TYR A 133 -12.46 1.75 -6.93
CA TYR A 133 -13.02 0.89 -5.88
C TYR A 133 -14.51 1.16 -5.62
N ALA A 134 -15.08 2.17 -6.29
CA ALA A 134 -16.50 2.47 -6.19
C ALA A 134 -17.34 1.41 -6.93
N ASP A 135 -18.47 1.04 -6.34
CA ASP A 135 -19.51 0.20 -6.94
C ASP A 135 -19.02 -1.17 -7.48
N ASN A 136 -18.03 -1.76 -6.83
CA ASN A 136 -17.52 -3.09 -7.16
C ASN A 136 -17.04 -3.86 -5.91
N ASP A 137 -16.64 -5.11 -6.09
CA ASP A 137 -16.23 -6.02 -5.01
C ASP A 137 -14.74 -5.85 -4.61
N PHE A 138 -14.02 -4.85 -5.13
CA PHE A 138 -12.62 -4.62 -4.81
C PHE A 138 -12.44 -3.79 -3.54
N ASP A 139 -11.52 -4.25 -2.70
CA ASP A 139 -11.05 -3.52 -1.53
C ASP A 139 -9.74 -2.77 -1.82
N ARG A 140 -9.50 -1.69 -1.06
CA ARG A 140 -8.22 -0.97 -1.02
C ARG A 140 -7.18 -1.78 -0.22
N GLY A 141 -6.50 -2.68 -0.91
CA GLY A 141 -5.45 -3.55 -0.34
C GLY A 141 -4.10 -2.85 -0.22
N HIS A 142 -3.49 -2.92 0.96
CA HIS A 142 -2.12 -2.44 1.18
C HIS A 142 -1.09 -3.44 0.63
N LEU A 143 -0.06 -2.96 -0.08
CA LEU A 143 1.10 -3.76 -0.48
C LEU A 143 2.19 -3.79 0.60
N VAL A 144 2.38 -2.67 1.31
CA VAL A 144 3.16 -2.59 2.55
C VAL A 144 2.16 -2.41 3.68
N ARG A 145 2.17 -3.31 4.68
CA ARG A 145 1.24 -3.16 5.80
C ARG A 145 1.65 -1.95 6.61
N ARG A 146 0.66 -1.28 7.20
CA ARG A 146 0.84 -0.10 8.04
C ARG A 146 1.89 -0.26 9.15
N GLU A 147 2.06 -1.47 9.68
CA GLU A 147 2.98 -1.74 10.80
C GLU A 147 4.38 -2.14 10.35
N ASP A 148 4.55 -2.58 9.11
CA ASP A 148 5.84 -3.05 8.58
C ASP A 148 6.94 -1.97 8.69
N PRO A 149 6.68 -0.68 8.37
CA PRO A 149 7.69 0.38 8.50
C PRO A 149 7.70 1.06 9.87
N ASN A 150 6.93 0.60 10.86
CA ASN A 150 6.88 1.29 12.14
C ASN A 150 7.97 0.75 13.06
N TRP A 151 9.19 1.24 12.87
CA TRP A 151 10.34 0.92 13.71
C TRP A 151 11.35 2.06 13.76
N GLY A 152 12.15 2.10 14.83
CA GLY A 152 13.15 3.13 15.06
C GLY A 152 12.91 3.94 16.33
N PRO A 153 13.59 5.09 16.49
CA PRO A 153 13.59 5.83 17.75
C PRO A 153 12.26 6.51 18.11
N THR A 154 11.39 6.80 17.14
CA THR A 154 10.07 7.44 17.34
C THR A 154 9.11 7.11 16.23
#